data_AF-A0A540NH12-F1
#
_entry.id   AF-A0A540NH12-F1
#
_cell.length_a   1.000
_cell.length_b   1.000
_cell.length_c   1.000
_cell.angle_alpha   90.00
_cell.angle_beta   90.00
_cell.angle_gamma   90.00
#
_symmetry.space_group_name_H-M   'P 1'
#
loop_
_entity.id
_entity.type
_entity.pdbx_description
1 polymer ?
#
loop_
_entity_poly.entity_id
_entity_poly.type
_entity_poly.pdbx_seq_one_letter_code
_entity_poly.pdbx_strand_id
1 'polypeptide(L)'
;MTGEADGFGSDYLEILLKAHHDAHEKQRISVDDLVDECKTFYFAGQETTNSLLAWTVFLLALHTYWQGEARKEVLELFGKDETPNSDGLNKLKPEEDQS
;
A
#
# COMPACT_ATOMS: atom_id res chain seq x y z
N MET A 1 -37.62 4.34 -2.99
CA MET A 1 -36.38 5.13 -3.16
C MET A 1 -35.62 5.05 -1.86
N THR A 2 -34.92 3.94 -1.66
CA THR A 2 -33.94 3.79 -0.59
C THR A 2 -32.67 4.45 -1.09
N GLY A 3 -32.29 5.58 -0.48
CA GLY A 3 -31.00 6.19 -0.73
C GLY A 3 -29.92 5.24 -0.26
N GLU A 4 -29.28 4.55 -1.19
CA GLU A 4 -27.94 4.02 -0.97
C GLU A 4 -27.08 5.25 -0.65
N ALA A 5 -26.74 5.41 0.63
CA ALA A 5 -25.60 6.22 0.99
C ALA A 5 -24.41 5.55 0.33
N ASP A 6 -23.94 6.14 -0.76
CA ASP A 6 -22.67 5.83 -1.41
C ASP A 6 -21.60 5.84 -0.31
N GLY A 7 -21.28 4.63 0.19
CA GLY A 7 -20.48 4.46 1.38
C GLY A 7 -19.07 4.93 1.10
N PHE A 8 -18.60 5.90 1.89
CA PHE A 8 -17.18 6.17 2.02
C PHE A 8 -16.46 4.82 2.16
N GLY A 9 -15.46 4.54 1.33
CA GLY A 9 -14.90 3.20 1.17
C GLY A 9 -14.54 2.52 2.49
N SER A 10 -14.46 1.18 2.47
CA SER A 10 -14.12 0.35 3.64
C SER A 10 -12.64 0.45 4.02
N ASP A 11 -12.15 1.66 4.17
CA ASP A 11 -10.78 1.94 4.56
C ASP A 11 -10.61 1.89 6.08
N TYR A 12 -9.36 1.95 6.51
CA TYR A 12 -8.99 1.86 7.91
C TYR A 12 -9.65 2.94 8.79
N LEU A 13 -9.83 4.15 8.25
CA LEU A 13 -10.47 5.24 8.99
C LEU A 13 -11.97 4.96 9.17
N GLU A 14 -12.64 4.39 8.17
CA GLU A 14 -14.04 3.99 8.29
C GLU A 14 -14.22 2.92 9.39
N ILE A 15 -13.30 1.95 9.47
CA ILE A 15 -13.30 0.91 10.52
C ILE A 15 -13.15 1.55 11.91
N LEU A 16 -12.22 2.49 12.07
CA LEU A 16 -12.03 3.19 13.34
C LEU A 16 -13.21 4.10 13.70
N LEU A 17 -13.82 4.76 12.73
CA LEU A 17 -15.04 5.56 12.93
C LEU A 17 -16.21 4.68 13.38
N LYS A 18 -16.37 3.49 12.80
CA LYS A 18 -17.36 2.50 13.24
C LYS A 18 -17.10 2.06 14.68
N ALA A 19 -15.84 1.81 15.06
CA ALA A 19 -15.47 1.48 16.45
C ALA A 19 -15.75 2.64 17.42
N HIS A 20 -15.53 3.90 17.01
CA HIS A 20 -15.88 5.07 17.82
C HIS A 20 -17.40 5.26 17.97
N HIS A 21 -18.21 4.74 17.05
CA HIS A 21 -19.67 4.79 17.10
C HIS A 21 -20.32 3.49 17.60
N ASP A 22 -19.55 2.59 18.22
CA ASP A 22 -20.09 1.32 18.73
C ASP A 22 -21.19 1.53 19.78
N ALA A 23 -22.24 0.72 19.70
CA ALA A 23 -23.38 0.77 20.62
C ALA A 23 -23.04 0.27 22.02
N HIS A 24 -22.00 -0.55 22.16
CA HIS A 24 -21.49 -1.05 23.43
C HIS A 24 -20.35 -0.16 23.92
N GLU A 25 -20.58 0.58 25.01
CA GLU A 25 -19.59 1.49 25.60
C GLU A 25 -18.22 0.83 25.88
N LYS A 26 -18.18 -0.48 26.14
CA LYS A 26 -16.94 -1.24 26.38
C LYS A 26 -16.10 -1.48 25.12
N GLN A 27 -16.69 -1.37 23.94
CA GLN A 27 -16.03 -1.55 22.64
C GLN A 27 -15.78 -0.21 21.94
N ARG A 28 -16.31 0.87 22.50
CA ARG A 28 -16.19 2.22 21.93
C ARG A 28 -14.81 2.79 22.23
N ILE A 29 -14.06 3.09 21.16
CA ILE A 29 -12.79 3.82 21.27
C ILE A 29 -13.05 5.32 21.40
N SER A 30 -12.14 6.07 22.04
CA SER A 30 -12.21 7.54 22.08
C SER A 30 -11.70 8.16 20.78
N VAL A 31 -11.92 9.47 20.61
CA VAL A 31 -11.35 10.22 19.47
C VAL A 31 -9.81 10.24 19.56
N ASP A 32 -9.27 10.31 20.77
CA ASP A 32 -7.82 10.28 20.99
C ASP A 32 -7.24 8.92 20.59
N ASP A 33 -7.88 7.82 20.99
CA ASP A 33 -7.48 6.46 20.58
C ASP A 33 -7.50 6.32 19.05
N LEU A 34 -8.56 6.80 18.39
CA LEU A 34 -8.66 6.77 16.93
C LEU A 34 -7.50 7.52 16.27
N VAL A 35 -7.20 8.72 16.74
CA VAL A 35 -6.13 9.56 16.19
C VAL A 35 -4.77 8.90 16.42
N ASP A 36 -4.55 8.29 17.57
CA ASP A 36 -3.28 7.65 17.91
C ASP A 36 -3.07 6.34 17.14
N GLU A 37 -4.13 5.57 16.88
CA GLU A 37 -4.08 4.41 15.98
C GLU A 37 -3.74 4.82 14.54
N CYS A 38 -4.38 5.88 14.01
CA CYS A 38 -4.03 6.42 12.68
C CYS A 38 -2.56 6.86 12.60
N LYS A 39 -2.05 7.58 13.61
CA LYS A 39 -0.65 8.02 13.64
C LYS A 39 0.31 6.83 13.70
N THR A 40 0.00 5.85 14.54
CA THR A 40 0.84 4.65 14.72
C THR A 40 0.96 3.90 13.41
N PHE A 41 -0.15 3.67 12.72
CA PHE A 41 -0.15 3.04 11.40
C PHE A 41 0.67 3.85 10.38
N TYR A 42 0.48 5.17 10.35
CA TYR A 42 1.20 6.05 9.42
C TYR A 42 2.71 6.02 9.67
N PHE A 43 3.17 6.20 10.90
CA PHE A 43 4.60 6.23 11.22
C PHE A 43 5.26 4.87 10.99
N ALA A 44 4.63 3.79 11.48
CA ALA A 44 5.14 2.45 11.29
C ALA A 44 5.25 2.09 9.79
N GLY A 45 4.23 2.45 9.00
CA GLY A 45 4.23 2.19 7.56
C GLY A 45 5.22 3.06 6.79
N GLN A 46 5.33 4.34 7.13
CA GLN A 46 6.17 5.28 6.38
C GLN A 46 7.67 5.03 6.60
N GLU A 47 8.12 4.91 7.85
CA GLU A 47 9.56 4.78 8.14
C GLU A 47 10.14 3.48 7.58
N THR A 48 9.39 2.38 7.72
CA THR A 48 9.78 1.07 7.21
C THR A 48 9.77 1.02 5.68
N THR A 49 8.71 1.52 5.04
CA THR A 49 8.58 1.54 3.58
C THR A 49 9.62 2.46 2.94
N ASN A 50 9.86 3.64 3.49
CA ASN A 50 10.89 4.56 3.00
C ASN A 50 12.27 3.94 3.07
N SER A 51 12.60 3.31 4.20
CA SER A 51 13.89 2.63 4.38
C SER A 51 14.03 1.49 3.39
N LEU A 52 13.00 0.66 3.22
CA LEU A 52 12.98 -0.45 2.25
C LEU A 52 13.23 0.06 0.83
N LEU A 53 12.45 1.04 0.37
CA LEU A 53 12.60 1.60 -0.98
C LEU A 53 13.98 2.24 -1.20
N ALA A 54 14.51 2.95 -0.20
CA ALA A 54 15.84 3.53 -0.28
C ALA A 54 16.92 2.45 -0.48
N TRP A 55 16.86 1.36 0.30
CA TRP A 55 17.77 0.23 0.14
C TRP A 55 17.58 -0.51 -1.18
N THR A 56 16.33 -0.72 -1.63
CA THR A 56 16.03 -1.36 -2.92
C THR A 56 16.63 -0.56 -4.07
N VAL A 57 16.41 0.76 -4.11
CA VAL A 57 16.96 1.63 -5.17
C VAL A 57 18.48 1.67 -5.10
N PHE A 58 19.06 1.73 -3.89
CA PHE A 58 20.50 1.69 -3.69
C PHE A 58 21.13 0.39 -4.21
N LEU A 59 20.56 -0.77 -3.88
CA LEU A 59 21.04 -2.07 -4.35
C LEU A 59 20.90 -2.21 -5.87
N LEU A 60 19.77 -1.78 -6.45
CA LEU A 60 19.61 -1.77 -7.91
C LEU A 60 20.67 -0.88 -8.59
N ALA A 61 20.98 0.29 -8.02
CA ALA A 61 22.01 1.17 -8.56
C ALA A 61 23.42 0.56 -8.51
N LEU A 62 23.73 -0.24 -7.48
CA LEU A 62 25.00 -0.98 -7.39
C LEU A 62 25.03 -2.20 -8.33
N HIS A 63 23.88 -2.82 -8.57
CA HIS A 63 23.75 -4.01 -9.40
C HIS A 63 23.07 -3.70 -10.74
N THR A 64 23.80 -3.02 -11.62
CA THR A 64 23.26 -2.50 -12.90
C THR A 64 22.70 -3.56 -13.84
N TYR A 65 23.16 -4.81 -13.74
CA TYR A 65 22.58 -5.94 -14.47
C TYR A 65 21.12 -6.17 -14.04
N TRP A 66 20.88 -6.32 -12.74
CA TRP A 66 19.54 -6.52 -12.18
C TRP A 66 18.64 -5.31 -12.38
N GLN A 67 19.19 -4.10 -12.31
CA GLN A 67 18.47 -2.89 -12.69
C GLN A 67 18.02 -2.90 -14.16
N GLY A 68 18.87 -3.44 -15.05
CA GLY A 68 18.57 -3.60 -16.46
C GLY A 68 17.43 -4.57 -16.70
N GLU A 69 17.49 -5.76 -16.08
CA GLU A 69 16.44 -6.78 -16.23
C GLU A 69 15.11 -6.32 -15.62
N ALA A 70 15.12 -5.75 -14.41
CA ALA A 70 13.90 -5.21 -13.79
C ALA A 70 13.27 -4.09 -14.64
N ARG A 71 14.08 -3.21 -15.23
CA ARG A 71 13.57 -2.17 -16.15
C ARG A 71 12.98 -2.78 -17.42
N LYS A 72 13.64 -3.79 -17.99
CA LYS A 72 13.16 -4.48 -19.19
C LYS A 72 11.82 -5.14 -18.94
N GLU A 73 11.66 -5.84 -17.82
CA GLU A 73 10.40 -6.48 -17.44
C GLU A 73 9.24 -5.47 -17.33
N VAL A 74 9.47 -4.35 -16.63
CA VAL A 74 8.47 -3.28 -16.52
C VAL A 74 8.11 -2.72 -17.90
N LEU A 75 9.10 -2.48 -18.78
CA LEU A 75 8.84 -1.95 -20.12
C LEU A 75 8.13 -2.97 -21.04
N GLU A 76 8.37 -4.26 -20.87
CA GLU A 76 7.68 -5.31 -21.61
C GLU A 76 6.21 -5.45 -21.18
N LEU A 77 5.93 -5.29 -19.89
CA LEU A 77 4.58 -5.43 -19.34
C LEU A 77 3.71 -4.18 -19.50
N PHE A 78 4.29 -2.98 -19.35
CA PHE A 78 3.55 -1.71 -19.33
C PHE A 78 3.87 -0.79 -20.52
N GLY A 79 4.87 -1.09 -21.34
CA GLY A 79 5.30 -0.17 -22.40
C GLY A 79 6.05 1.06 -21.87
N LYS A 80 6.47 1.96 -22.78
CA LYS A 80 7.33 3.11 -22.44
C LYS A 80 6.58 4.31 -21.83
N ASP A 81 5.30 4.46 -22.15
CA ASP A 81 4.54 5.67 -21.86
C ASP A 81 3.30 5.43 -20.99
N GLU A 82 3.10 4.19 -20.50
CA GLU A 82 1.98 3.88 -19.61
C GLU A 82 2.42 3.83 -18.15
N THR A 83 1.56 4.36 -17.29
CA THR A 83 1.73 4.24 -15.84
C THR A 83 1.36 2.83 -15.40
N PRO A 84 2.17 2.16 -14.56
CA PRO A 84 1.82 0.86 -14.00
C PRO A 84 0.43 0.87 -13.35
N ASN A 85 -0.36 -0.17 -13.64
CA ASN A 85 -1.68 -0.38 -13.07
C ASN A 85 -1.71 -1.65 -12.20
N SER A 86 -2.72 -1.76 -11.34
CA SER A 86 -2.86 -2.88 -10.40
C SER A 86 -2.84 -4.25 -11.09
N ASP A 87 -3.50 -4.38 -12.24
CA ASP A 87 -3.62 -5.66 -12.96
C ASP A 87 -2.29 -6.11 -13.57
N GLY A 88 -1.46 -5.17 -13.99
CA GLY A 88 -0.13 -5.45 -14.52
C GLY A 88 0.90 -5.71 -13.42
N LEU A 89 0.77 -5.07 -12.24
CA LEU A 89 1.68 -5.30 -11.12
C LEU A 89 1.66 -6.76 -10.65
N ASN A 90 0.48 -7.38 -10.65
CA ASN A 90 0.31 -8.79 -10.31
C ASN A 90 0.94 -9.77 -11.33
N LYS A 91 1.43 -9.28 -12.47
CA LYS A 91 2.03 -10.09 -13.55
C LYS A 91 3.56 -9.99 -13.59
N LEU A 92 4.16 -9.15 -12.73
CA LEU A 92 5.61 -9.15 -12.51
C LEU A 92 6.02 -10.49 -11.91
N LYS A 93 7.08 -11.08 -12.45
CA LYS A 93 7.54 -12.41 -12.05
C LYS A 93 8.44 -12.31 -10.82
N PRO A 94 8.26 -13.20 -9.82
CA PRO A 94 9.27 -13.41 -8.80
C PRO A 94 10.54 -13.99 -9.43
N GLU A 95 11.69 -13.66 -8.86
CA GLU A 95 13.00 -14.11 -9.35
C GLU A 95 13.15 -15.65 -9.40
N GLU A 96 12.37 -16.38 -8.59
CA GLU A 96 12.42 -17.84 -8.49
C GLU A 96 12.06 -18.57 -9.80
N ASP A 97 11.33 -17.91 -10.71
CA ASP A 97 10.87 -18.49 -11.99
C ASP A 97 11.86 -18.31 -13.16
N GLN A 98 13.07 -17.78 -12.91
CA GLN A 98 14.08 -17.50 -13.95
C GLN A 98 15.31 -18.44 -13.91
N SER A 99 15.31 -19.48 -13.05
CA SER A 99 16.37 -20.51 -12.97
C SER A 99 16.06 -21.80 -13.72
#